data_AF-A0A3P3DUI8-F1
#
_entry.id   AF-A0A3P3DUI8-F1
#
_cell.length_a   1.000
_cell.length_b   1.000
_cell.length_c   1.000
_cell.angle_alpha   90.00
_cell.angle_beta   90.00
_cell.angle_gamma   90.00
#
_symmetry.space_group_name_H-M   'P 1'
#
loop_
_entity.id
_entity.type
_entity.pdbx_description
1 polymer ?
#
loop_
_entity_poly.entity_id
_entity_poly.type
_entity_poly.pdbx_seq_one_letter_code
_entity_poly.pdbx_strand_id
1 'polypeptide(L)'
;MKRTFPLAEFLVEVTGQEVEIILGLHDFERHAPQRVVISVQVLTADLTGDAGGFMDYDAIVAHIRSYAGQRIETQEELILAIHSYVSGLPHVARARVSSRKPDIFNDVDWVGLSYPARSLFT
;
A
#
# COMPACT_ATOMS: atom_id res chain seq x y z
N MET A 1 -7.02 -35.16 -9.57
CA MET A 1 -7.46 -34.28 -10.68
C MET A 1 -7.17 -32.85 -10.25
N LYS A 2 -6.28 -32.12 -10.93
CA LYS A 2 -6.06 -30.69 -10.62
C LYS A 2 -7.33 -29.93 -11.01
N ARG A 3 -7.85 -29.10 -10.10
CA ARG A 3 -8.95 -28.19 -10.43
C ARG A 3 -8.38 -27.11 -11.34
N THR A 4 -9.05 -26.86 -12.46
CA THR A 4 -8.71 -25.78 -13.39
C THR A 4 -9.83 -24.75 -13.31
N PHE A 5 -9.47 -23.50 -13.02
CA PHE A 5 -10.39 -22.37 -13.02
C PHE A 5 -10.21 -21.56 -14.31
N PRO A 6 -11.26 -20.86 -14.79
CA PRO A 6 -11.08 -19.87 -15.85
C PRO A 6 -10.16 -18.74 -15.37
N LEU A 7 -9.50 -18.04 -16.30
CA LEU A 7 -8.78 -16.81 -15.98
C LEU A 7 -9.76 -15.80 -15.38
N ALA A 8 -9.37 -15.21 -14.25
CA ALA A 8 -10.16 -14.21 -13.57
C ALA A 8 -9.27 -13.07 -13.05
N GLU A 9 -9.86 -11.89 -12.98
CA GLU A 9 -9.33 -10.77 -12.22
C GLU A 9 -9.74 -10.92 -10.76
N PHE A 10 -8.81 -10.70 -9.85
CA PHE A 10 -9.05 -10.66 -8.43
C PHE A 10 -8.70 -9.29 -7.88
N LEU A 11 -9.43 -8.87 -6.85
CA LEU A 11 -9.02 -7.75 -6.02
C LEU A 11 -8.28 -8.30 -4.81
N VAL A 12 -7.00 -7.96 -4.70
CA VAL A 12 -6.16 -8.26 -3.53
C VAL A 12 -6.05 -7.01 -2.67
N GLU A 13 -6.25 -7.15 -1.37
CA GLU A 13 -6.22 -6.04 -0.44
C GLU A 13 -5.26 -6.30 0.72
N VAL A 14 -4.33 -5.38 0.93
CA VAL A 14 -3.54 -5.26 2.16
C VAL A 14 -4.04 -3.99 2.84
N THR A 15 -4.78 -4.12 3.94
CA THR A 15 -5.46 -2.98 4.58
C THR A 15 -4.96 -2.75 5.99
N GLY A 16 -4.73 -1.48 6.34
CA GLY A 16 -4.45 -1.08 7.71
C GLY A 16 -3.07 -1.49 8.22
N GLN A 17 -2.07 -1.63 7.35
CA GLN A 17 -0.71 -1.94 7.80
C GLN A 17 -0.09 -0.71 8.47
N GLU A 18 0.17 -0.81 9.76
CA GLU A 18 0.82 0.25 10.53
C GLU A 18 2.35 0.16 10.44
N VAL A 19 2.99 1.32 10.30
CA VAL A 19 4.45 1.46 10.27
C VAL A 19 4.85 2.79 10.89
N GLU A 20 5.88 2.77 11.73
CA GLU A 20 6.46 3.97 12.35
C GLU A 20 7.48 4.62 11.39
N ILE A 21 7.20 5.82 10.89
CA ILE A 21 8.05 6.53 9.90
C ILE A 21 8.35 7.94 10.40
N ILE A 22 9.57 8.45 10.18
CA ILE A 22 9.87 9.88 10.40
C ILE A 22 9.39 10.65 9.17
N LEU A 23 8.13 11.12 9.17
CA LEU A 23 7.43 11.60 7.97
C LEU A 23 6.97 13.07 8.06
N GLY A 24 7.58 13.98 7.32
CA GLY A 24 7.06 15.35 7.17
C GLY A 24 8.09 16.48 7.17
N LEU A 25 7.59 17.69 6.90
CA LEU A 25 8.37 18.91 6.65
C LEU A 25 8.44 19.85 7.86
N HIS A 26 7.57 19.70 8.86
CA HIS A 26 7.62 20.55 10.05
C HIS A 26 8.69 20.09 11.03
N ASP A 27 9.25 21.01 11.82
CA ASP A 27 10.30 20.67 12.78
C ASP A 27 9.87 19.54 13.72
N PHE A 28 8.66 19.59 14.27
CA PHE A 28 8.17 18.54 15.17
C PHE A 28 8.07 17.16 14.50
N GLU A 29 7.81 17.08 13.19
CA GLU A 29 7.77 15.82 12.43
C GLU A 29 9.15 15.19 12.19
N ARG A 30 10.23 15.94 12.44
CA ARG A 30 11.62 15.46 12.30
C ARG A 30 12.16 14.74 13.53
N HIS A 31 11.53 14.91 14.69
CA HIS A 31 12.14 14.52 15.97
C HIS A 31 11.77 13.10 16.43
N ALA A 32 10.69 12.52 15.93
CA ALA A 32 10.25 11.17 16.29
C ALA A 32 9.54 10.48 15.12
N PRO A 33 9.64 9.14 15.02
CA PRO A 33 8.73 8.36 14.20
C PRO A 33 7.27 8.61 14.60
N GLN A 34 6.39 8.60 13.61
CA GLN A 34 4.94 8.65 13.80
C GLN A 34 4.29 7.44 13.14
N ARG A 35 3.17 7.02 13.71
CA ARG A 35 2.32 5.97 13.15
C ARG A 35 1.75 6.41 11.81
N VAL A 36 2.08 5.65 10.77
CA VAL A 36 1.51 5.80 9.43
C VAL A 36 0.77 4.51 9.08
N VAL A 37 -0.48 4.64 8.67
CA VAL A 37 -1.33 3.52 8.26
C VAL A 37 -1.34 3.46 6.73
N ILE A 38 -0.84 2.37 6.16
CA ILE A 38 -0.81 2.14 4.73
C ILE A 38 -1.88 1.11 4.34
N SER A 39 -2.54 1.33 3.21
CA SER A 39 -3.39 0.33 2.56
C SER A 39 -3.10 0.27 1.06
N VAL A 40 -3.13 -0.94 0.52
CA VAL A 40 -2.85 -1.24 -0.88
C VAL A 40 -3.97 -2.11 -1.43
N GLN A 41 -4.48 -1.73 -2.59
CA GLN A 41 -5.41 -2.52 -3.38
C GLN A 41 -4.76 -2.85 -4.71
N VAL A 42 -4.92 -4.08 -5.17
CA VAL A 42 -4.42 -4.53 -6.46
C VAL A 42 -5.50 -5.27 -7.22
N LEU A 43 -5.76 -4.81 -8.43
CA LEU A 43 -6.46 -5.60 -9.45
C LEU A 43 -5.42 -6.47 -10.14
N THR A 44 -5.62 -7.79 -10.11
CA THR A 44 -4.68 -8.73 -10.71
C THR A 44 -4.90 -8.87 -12.21
N ALA A 45 -3.83 -9.16 -12.97
CA ALA A 45 -3.93 -9.56 -14.36
C ALA A 45 -4.03 -11.09 -14.47
N ASP A 46 -5.14 -11.57 -15.03
CA ASP A 46 -5.36 -12.94 -15.53
C ASP A 46 -4.71 -14.05 -14.67
N LEU A 47 -5.26 -14.29 -13.47
CA LEU A 47 -4.82 -15.38 -12.61
C LEU A 47 -5.57 -16.68 -12.90
N THR A 48 -4.85 -17.81 -12.83
CA THR A 48 -5.40 -19.17 -13.01
C THR A 48 -6.12 -19.70 -11.77
N GLY A 49 -5.97 -19.03 -10.62
CA GLY A 49 -6.60 -19.41 -9.35
C GLY A 49 -6.06 -20.72 -8.74
N ASP A 50 -4.93 -21.23 -9.24
CA ASP A 50 -4.20 -22.34 -8.65
C ASP A 50 -2.89 -21.87 -8.01
N ALA A 51 -2.23 -22.75 -7.25
CA ALA A 51 -1.01 -22.40 -6.53
C ALA A 51 0.19 -22.00 -7.43
N GLY A 52 0.05 -22.11 -8.76
CA GLY A 52 1.06 -21.68 -9.73
C GLY A 52 0.84 -20.27 -10.30
N GLY A 53 -0.36 -19.71 -10.13
CA GLY A 53 -0.73 -18.38 -10.62
C GLY A 53 -1.44 -17.60 -9.52
N PHE A 54 -0.66 -17.02 -8.61
CA PHE A 54 -1.12 -16.15 -7.53
C PHE A 54 -0.26 -14.88 -7.45
N MET A 55 -0.83 -13.85 -6.85
CA MET A 55 -0.11 -12.61 -6.55
C MET A 55 0.50 -12.68 -5.15
N ASP A 56 1.80 -12.42 -5.03
CA ASP A 56 2.53 -12.42 -3.77
C ASP A 56 2.27 -11.12 -2.97
N TYR A 57 1.27 -11.14 -2.09
CA TYR A 57 0.99 -10.03 -1.19
C TYR A 57 1.98 -9.92 -0.01
N ASP A 58 2.76 -10.97 0.29
CA ASP A 58 3.78 -10.91 1.35
C ASP A 58 4.88 -9.91 0.97
N ALA A 59 5.21 -9.83 -0.32
CA ALA A 59 6.11 -8.82 -0.88
C ALA A 59 5.63 -7.38 -0.58
N ILE A 60 4.33 -7.11 -0.68
CA ILE A 60 3.73 -5.80 -0.36
C ILE A 60 3.90 -5.50 1.12
N VAL A 61 3.55 -6.46 1.98
CA VAL A 61 3.65 -6.30 3.44
C VAL A 61 5.09 -6.07 3.87
N ALA A 62 6.03 -6.84 3.31
CA ALA A 62 7.46 -6.70 3.59
C ALA A 62 7.99 -5.33 3.12
N HIS A 63 7.57 -4.87 1.93
CA HIS A 63 7.99 -3.57 1.41
C HIS A 63 7.49 -2.41 2.27
N ILE A 64 6.22 -2.41 2.68
CA ILE A 64 5.68 -1.38 3.61
C ILE A 64 6.45 -1.41 4.93
N ARG A 65 6.71 -2.60 5.48
CA ARG A 65 7.48 -2.76 6.73
C ARG A 65 8.90 -2.19 6.62
N SER A 66 9.50 -2.21 5.43
CA SER A 66 10.86 -1.71 5.23
C SER A 66 11.03 -0.22 5.52
N TYR A 67 9.93 0.56 5.49
CA TYR A 67 9.95 1.98 5.81
C TYR A 67 10.07 2.30 7.31
N ALA A 68 10.02 1.29 8.19
CA ALA A 68 10.12 1.50 9.63
C ALA A 68 11.40 2.28 10.00
N GLY A 69 11.23 3.41 10.69
CA GLY A 69 12.30 4.30 11.13
C GLY A 69 12.97 5.12 10.02
N GLN A 70 12.55 4.97 8.75
CA GLN A 70 13.10 5.77 7.67
C GLN A 70 12.60 7.21 7.74
N ARG A 71 13.37 8.11 7.14
CA ARG A 71 12.95 9.49 6.91
C ARG A 71 12.37 9.65 5.51
N ILE A 72 11.20 10.27 5.45
CA ILE A 72 10.50 10.61 4.21
C ILE A 72 9.93 12.01 4.37
N GLU A 73 10.00 12.82 3.32
CA GLU A 73 9.61 14.23 3.43
C GLU A 73 8.11 14.43 3.27
N THR A 74 7.45 13.65 2.39
CA THR A 74 6.02 13.83 2.07
C THR A 74 5.24 12.51 1.99
N GLN A 75 3.92 12.58 2.23
CA GLN A 75 3.04 11.42 2.04
C GLN A 75 2.95 11.04 0.56
N GLU A 76 3.05 12.01 -0.35
CA GLU A 76 3.10 11.85 -1.79
C GLU A 76 4.30 11.01 -2.22
N GLU A 77 5.50 11.36 -1.76
CA GLU A 77 6.73 10.59 -2.00
C GLU A 77 6.57 9.14 -1.51
N LEU A 78 6.09 8.95 -0.27
CA LEU A 78 5.86 7.63 0.32
C LEU A 78 4.93 6.77 -0.55
N ILE A 79 3.75 7.28 -0.89
CA ILE A 79 2.78 6.45 -1.62
C ILE A 79 3.16 6.25 -3.09
N LEU A 80 3.89 7.20 -3.72
CA LEU A 80 4.39 7.03 -5.08
C LEU A 80 5.49 5.96 -5.11
N ALA A 81 6.37 5.92 -4.11
CA ALA A 81 7.40 4.89 -4.00
C ALA A 81 6.77 3.50 -3.80
N ILE A 82 5.83 3.36 -2.85
CA ILE A 82 5.10 2.10 -2.63
C ILE A 82 4.32 1.70 -3.88
N HIS A 83 3.60 2.63 -4.50
CA HIS A 83 2.83 2.34 -5.71
C HIS A 83 3.73 1.85 -6.85
N SER A 84 4.89 2.48 -7.05
CA SER A 84 5.85 2.08 -8.06
C SER A 84 6.37 0.66 -7.82
N TYR A 85 6.66 0.32 -6.56
CA TYR A 85 7.07 -1.04 -6.19
C TYR A 85 5.95 -2.05 -6.49
N VAL A 86 4.74 -1.80 -5.98
CA VAL A 86 3.58 -2.71 -6.13
C VAL A 86 3.23 -2.90 -7.61
N SER A 87 3.25 -1.83 -8.40
CA SER A 87 2.94 -1.90 -9.84
C SER A 87 3.97 -2.71 -10.65
N GLY A 88 5.18 -2.90 -10.11
CA GLY A 88 6.22 -3.72 -10.71
C GLY A 88 6.15 -5.20 -10.33
N LEU A 89 5.25 -5.60 -9.43
CA LEU A 89 5.08 -7.00 -9.03
C LEU A 89 4.41 -7.82 -10.15
N PRO A 90 4.71 -9.13 -10.25
CA PRO A 90 4.00 -10.02 -11.15
C PRO A 90 2.48 -10.01 -10.91
N HIS A 91 1.71 -10.18 -11.99
CA HIS A 91 0.26 -10.26 -11.95
C HIS A 91 -0.48 -9.01 -11.47
N VAL A 92 0.16 -7.83 -11.47
CA VAL A 92 -0.49 -6.56 -11.12
C VAL A 92 -0.98 -5.85 -12.39
N ALA A 93 -2.30 -5.74 -12.56
CA ALA A 93 -2.89 -4.94 -13.64
C ALA A 93 -2.99 -3.47 -13.24
N ARG A 94 -3.51 -3.20 -12.03
CA ARG A 94 -3.66 -1.86 -11.47
C ARG A 94 -3.43 -1.91 -9.97
N ALA A 95 -2.77 -0.90 -9.43
CA ALA A 95 -2.59 -0.73 -7.99
C ALA A 95 -3.19 0.60 -7.52
N ARG A 96 -3.56 0.64 -6.24
CA ARG A 96 -3.91 1.87 -5.53
C ARG A 96 -3.33 1.79 -4.13
N VAL A 97 -2.64 2.84 -3.72
CA VAL A 97 -2.01 2.97 -2.41
C VAL A 97 -2.60 4.17 -1.70
N SER A 98 -2.86 4.03 -0.40
CA SER A 98 -3.24 5.13 0.47
C SER A 98 -2.41 5.14 1.74
N SER A 99 -2.08 6.33 2.21
CA SER A 99 -1.46 6.57 3.52
C SER A 99 -2.38 7.42 4.40
N ARG A 100 -2.32 7.20 5.71
CA ARG A 100 -2.98 8.00 6.73
C ARG A 100 -2.04 8.26 7.90
N LYS A 101 -2.08 9.48 8.44
CA LYS A 101 -1.53 9.88 9.73
C LYS A 101 -2.71 10.06 10.70
N PRO A 102 -3.03 9.07 11.53
CA PRO A 102 -4.15 9.15 12.47
C PRO A 102 -3.89 10.08 13.66
N ASP A 103 -2.62 10.28 14.04
CA ASP A 103 -2.28 10.92 15.32
C ASP A 103 -1.70 12.34 15.16
N ILE A 104 -1.79 12.94 13.95
CA ILE A 104 -1.13 14.22 13.64
C ILE A 104 -1.90 15.46 14.14
N PHE A 105 -3.23 15.35 14.22
CA PHE A 105 -4.13 16.43 14.66
C PHE A 105 -5.09 15.88 15.71
N ASN A 106 -5.51 16.71 16.66
CA ASN A 106 -6.33 16.29 17.80
C ASN A 106 -7.84 16.41 17.56
N ASP A 107 -8.25 17.01 16.44
CA ASP A 107 -9.63 17.36 16.10
C ASP A 107 -10.15 16.64 14.84
N VAL A 108 -9.34 15.74 14.26
CA VAL A 108 -9.73 14.86 13.15
C VAL A 108 -9.24 13.44 13.40
N ASP A 109 -9.95 12.43 12.86
CA ASP A 109 -9.56 11.03 13.05
C ASP A 109 -8.26 10.65 12.31
N TRP A 110 -8.00 11.28 11.15
CA TRP A 110 -6.78 11.11 10.37
C TRP A 110 -6.72 12.11 9.22
N VAL A 111 -5.50 12.40 8.75
CA VAL A 111 -5.24 13.02 7.44
C VAL A 111 -4.52 12.01 6.56
N GLY A 112 -4.77 12.03 5.25
CA GLY A 112 -4.18 11.05 4.35
C GLY A 112 -4.45 11.37 2.89
N LEU A 113 -3.80 10.61 2.00
CA LEU A 113 -4.04 10.72 0.57
C LEU A 113 -3.94 9.37 -0.12
N SER A 114 -4.30 9.32 -1.40
CA SER A 114 -4.29 8.08 -2.17
C SER A 114 -3.87 8.31 -3.61
N TYR A 115 -3.16 7.34 -4.16
CA TYR A 115 -2.72 7.32 -5.55
C TYR A 115 -2.90 5.94 -6.19
N PRO A 116 -3.54 5.84 -7.36
CA PRO A 116 -4.30 6.91 -8.01
C PRO A 116 -5.50 7.37 -7.16
N ALA A 117 -5.97 8.60 -7.37
CA ALA A 117 -7.10 9.16 -6.62
C ALA A 117 -8.39 8.35 -6.83
N ARG A 118 -8.59 7.82 -8.04
CA ARG A 118 -9.76 7.02 -8.41
C ARG A 118 -9.71 5.66 -7.72
N SER A 119 -10.85 5.24 -7.18
CA SER A 119 -11.05 3.90 -6.63
C SER A 119 -10.80 2.81 -7.68
N LEU A 120 -10.33 1.63 -7.23
CA LEU A 120 -10.36 0.42 -8.05
C LEU A 120 -11.74 -0.27 -8.02
N PHE A 121 -12.60 0.07 -7.05
CA PHE A 121 -14.01 -0.31 -7.09
C PHE A 121 -14.70 0.41 -8.26
N THR A 122 -15.34 -0.37 -9.13
CA THR A 122 -16.25 0.11 -10.18
C THR A 122 -17.67 -0.14 -9.74
#